data_AF-B8KJM1-F1
#
_entry.id   AF-B8KJM1-F1
#
_cell.length_a   1.000
_cell.length_b   1.000
_cell.length_c   1.000
_cell.angle_alpha   90.00
_cell.angle_beta   90.00
_cell.angle_gamma   90.00
#
_symmetry.space_group_name_H-M   'P 1'
#
loop_
_entity.id
_entity.type
_entity.pdbx_description
1 polymer ?
#
loop_
_entity_poly.entity_id
_entity_poly.type
_entity_poly.pdbx_seq_one_letter_code
_entity_poly.pdbx_strand_id
1 'polypeptide(L)'
;MKDIIYLLFHLLTALAKLIGLDGSRTVIAENLLLKQQLTIHSRSRQRAPNLSKQDRALLGFLSLLLNPRRIARSAIIIKPSTLLRFHNALKKRKYQLLFSPRGGRKPGPKGASAEIIHAIAEMKRRNPRFGCPRIAQQINLTFGLDLNKDTVRRVLAAHYKQDPSNRGPSWLTTMGHAKDSLWSVDLFRCESIVLKSHWVMVVMDQYTRRIIGFGVHAAHVDGPILCRMFNEATLGKSWPTYLSSDNDPLFQYHR
;
A
#
# COMPACT_ATOMS: atom_id res chain seq x y z
N MET A 1 14.78 33.58 14.03
CA MET A 1 14.63 32.75 15.25
C MET A 1 13.34 33.04 16.00
N LYS A 2 12.95 34.30 16.23
CA LYS A 2 11.72 34.69 16.93
C LYS A 2 10.44 34.09 16.29
N ASP A 3 10.32 34.09 14.96
CA ASP A 3 9.16 33.51 14.27
C ASP A 3 9.04 32.00 14.43
N ILE A 4 10.17 31.29 14.49
CA ILE A 4 10.21 29.82 14.68
C ILE A 4 9.76 29.48 16.10
N ILE A 5 10.18 30.27 17.09
CA ILE A 5 9.78 30.09 18.50
C ILE A 5 8.28 30.37 18.67
N TYR A 6 7.76 31.42 18.02
CA TYR A 6 6.33 31.73 18.05
C TYR A 6 5.49 30.64 17.39
N LEU A 7 5.97 30.10 16.25
CA LEU A 7 5.30 29.02 15.54
C LEU A 7 5.37 27.70 16.31
N LEU A 8 6.50 27.40 16.96
CA LEU A 8 6.66 26.24 17.85
C LEU A 8 5.76 26.36 19.07
N PHE A 9 5.64 27.56 19.65
CA PHE A 9 4.74 27.83 20.78
C PHE A 9 3.27 27.70 20.37
N HIS A 10 2.88 28.20 19.20
CA HIS A 10 1.54 27.99 18.65
C HIS A 10 1.25 26.53 18.30
N LEU A 11 2.25 25.80 17.79
CA LEU A 11 2.14 24.38 17.49
C LEU A 11 2.00 23.56 18.79
N LEU A 12 2.81 23.86 19.81
CA LEU A 12 2.78 23.21 21.12
C LEU A 12 1.50 23.53 21.90
N THR A 13 1.01 24.77 21.83
CA THR A 13 -0.29 25.14 22.45
C THR A 13 -1.47 24.57 21.70
N ALA A 14 -1.41 24.46 20.36
CA ALA A 14 -2.40 23.73 19.58
C ALA A 14 -2.40 22.25 19.96
N LEU A 15 -1.23 21.60 20.01
CA LEU A 15 -1.05 20.21 20.44
C LEU A 15 -1.56 19.99 21.87
N ALA A 16 -1.21 20.86 22.82
CA ALA A 16 -1.67 20.78 24.21
C ALA A 16 -3.19 20.92 24.32
N LYS A 17 -3.81 21.87 23.58
CA LYS A 17 -5.27 22.04 23.54
C LYS A 17 -5.99 20.90 22.80
N LEU A 18 -5.31 20.24 21.87
CA LEU A 18 -5.80 19.08 21.13
C LEU A 18 -5.70 17.77 21.93
N ILE A 19 -4.91 17.71 23.00
CA ILE A 19 -4.81 16.53 23.86
C ILE A 19 -6.00 16.45 24.83
N GLY A 20 -6.65 17.57 25.17
CA GLY A 20 -7.90 17.58 25.95
C GLY A 20 -8.98 16.73 25.27
N LEU A 21 -9.54 15.75 25.99
CA LEU A 21 -10.44 14.70 25.49
C LEU A 21 -11.86 15.17 25.13
N ASP A 22 -12.14 16.47 25.16
CA ASP A 22 -13.47 16.99 24.82
C ASP A 22 -13.68 17.18 23.32
N GLY A 23 -14.93 17.06 22.86
CA GLY A 23 -15.36 17.28 21.47
C GLY A 23 -15.06 18.69 20.91
N SER A 24 -14.48 19.58 21.72
CA SER A 24 -14.03 20.93 21.38
C SER A 24 -12.80 20.97 20.46
N ARG A 25 -12.07 19.87 20.26
CA ARG A 25 -10.89 19.78 19.38
C ARG A 25 -11.12 20.34 17.98
N THR A 26 -12.27 20.01 17.39
CA THR A 26 -12.63 20.45 16.03
C THR A 26 -12.87 21.96 15.97
N VAL A 27 -13.55 22.51 16.98
CA VAL A 27 -13.84 23.94 17.11
C VAL A 27 -12.57 24.75 17.39
N ILE A 28 -11.65 24.22 18.18
CA ILE A 28 -10.36 24.84 18.47
C ILE A 28 -9.49 24.86 17.21
N ALA A 29 -9.40 23.73 16.49
CA ALA A 29 -8.64 23.64 15.24
C ALA A 29 -9.17 24.62 14.18
N GLU A 30 -10.49 24.78 14.09
CA GLU A 30 -11.13 25.73 13.19
C GLU A 30 -10.81 27.18 13.56
N ASN A 31 -10.94 27.55 14.82
CA ASN A 31 -10.59 28.88 15.29
C ASN A 31 -9.10 29.20 15.06
N LEU A 32 -8.21 28.24 15.29
CA LEU A 32 -6.78 28.41 15.02
C LEU A 32 -6.49 28.57 13.52
N LEU A 33 -7.15 27.77 12.68
CA LEU A 33 -6.98 27.83 11.24
C LEU A 33 -7.48 29.17 10.67
N LEU A 34 -8.64 29.64 11.13
CA LEU A 34 -9.19 30.95 10.73
C LEU A 34 -8.32 32.11 11.24
N LYS A 35 -7.81 32.04 12.47
CA LYS A 35 -6.86 33.05 13.00
C LYS A 35 -5.60 33.11 12.16
N GLN A 36 -5.02 31.95 11.83
CA GLN A 36 -3.83 31.91 10.97
C GLN A 36 -4.13 32.49 9.58
N GLN A 37 -5.30 32.19 9.01
CA GLN A 37 -5.73 32.78 7.74
C GLN A 37 -5.86 34.29 7.81
N LEU A 38 -6.43 34.83 8.89
CA LEU A 38 -6.52 36.27 9.13
C LEU A 38 -5.12 36.91 9.24
N THR A 39 -4.21 36.30 10.01
CA THR A 39 -2.83 36.76 10.13
C THR A 39 -2.09 36.76 8.80
N ILE A 40 -2.34 35.75 7.95
CA ILE A 40 -1.77 35.69 6.60
C ILE A 40 -2.35 36.77 5.71
N HIS A 41 -3.67 36.97 5.76
CA HIS A 41 -4.37 37.99 4.97
C HIS A 41 -3.93 39.40 5.37
N SER A 42 -3.71 39.66 6.66
CA SER A 42 -3.25 40.97 7.15
C SER A 42 -1.82 41.32 6.75
N ARG A 43 -1.00 40.37 6.27
CA ARG A 43 0.37 40.62 5.79
C ARG A 43 0.43 41.36 4.45
N SER A 44 -0.63 41.31 3.64
CA SER A 44 -0.67 42.03 2.37
C SER A 44 -2.07 42.56 2.11
N ARG A 45 -2.23 43.89 2.19
CA ARG A 45 -3.52 44.58 2.00
C ARG A 45 -3.90 44.77 0.52
N GLN A 46 -2.95 44.61 -0.41
CA GLN A 46 -3.15 44.91 -1.84
C GLN A 46 -3.05 43.70 -2.77
N ARG A 47 -2.46 42.57 -2.33
CA ARG A 47 -2.27 41.37 -3.16
C ARG A 47 -2.46 40.10 -2.34
N ALA A 48 -2.82 39.00 -3.00
CA ALA A 48 -2.89 37.69 -2.35
C ALA A 48 -1.54 37.38 -1.67
N PRO A 49 -1.50 37.16 -0.35
CA PRO A 49 -0.25 36.98 0.38
C PRO A 49 0.45 35.69 -0.06
N ASN A 50 1.77 35.76 -0.27
CA ASN A 50 2.56 34.59 -0.57
C ASN A 50 2.63 33.67 0.65
N LEU A 51 2.01 32.50 0.55
CA LEU A 51 2.03 31.49 1.60
C LEU A 51 3.45 30.91 1.76
N SER A 52 4.05 31.11 2.94
CA SER A 52 5.31 30.46 3.31
C SER A 52 5.16 28.93 3.35
N LYS A 53 6.28 28.20 3.23
CA LYS A 53 6.32 26.75 3.47
C LYS A 53 5.75 26.39 4.86
N GLN A 54 5.99 27.25 5.85
CA GLN A 54 5.50 27.08 7.22
C GLN A 54 3.99 27.30 7.32
N ASP A 55 3.46 28.37 6.69
CA ASP A 55 2.02 28.62 6.64
C ASP A 55 1.26 27.45 6.00
N ARG A 56 1.79 26.92 4.89
CA ARG A 56 1.21 25.75 4.19
C ARG A 56 1.24 24.50 5.07
N ALA A 57 2.30 24.29 5.83
CA ALA A 57 2.43 23.14 6.72
C ALA A 57 1.48 23.24 7.92
N LEU A 58 1.39 24.41 8.56
CA LEU A 58 0.54 24.64 9.73
C LEU A 58 -0.94 24.56 9.37
N LEU A 59 -1.34 25.20 8.27
CA LEU A 59 -2.71 25.11 7.80
C LEU A 59 -3.05 23.69 7.29
N GLY A 60 -2.11 23.03 6.62
CA GLY A 60 -2.24 21.62 6.22
C GLY A 60 -2.45 20.71 7.43
N PHE A 61 -1.70 20.91 8.51
CA PHE A 61 -1.83 20.15 9.75
C PHE A 61 -3.18 20.37 10.42
N LEU A 62 -3.59 21.62 10.60
CA LEU A 62 -4.89 21.95 11.20
C LEU A 62 -6.06 21.41 10.39
N SER A 63 -5.95 21.33 9.05
CA SER A 63 -7.00 20.78 8.20
C SER A 63 -7.31 19.30 8.45
N LEU A 64 -6.34 18.51 8.93
CA LEU A 64 -6.53 17.09 9.25
C LEU A 64 -7.41 16.88 10.49
N LEU A 65 -7.55 17.92 11.31
CA LEU A 65 -8.29 17.92 12.56
C LEU A 65 -9.69 18.52 12.39
N LEU A 66 -9.99 19.04 11.20
CA LEU A 66 -11.30 19.58 10.85
C LEU A 66 -12.23 18.47 10.34
N ASN A 67 -13.52 18.65 10.59
CA ASN A 67 -14.55 17.85 9.96
C ASN A 67 -14.50 18.07 8.43
N PRO A 68 -14.54 17.02 7.58
CA PRO A 68 -14.54 17.15 6.12
C PRO A 68 -15.55 18.17 5.56
N ARG A 69 -16.73 18.29 6.17
CA ARG A 69 -17.75 19.28 5.77
C ARG A 69 -17.30 20.73 5.98
N ARG A 70 -16.45 20.97 7.00
CA ARG A 70 -15.93 22.30 7.33
C ARG A 70 -14.65 22.64 6.56
N ILE A 71 -13.88 21.64 6.11
CA ILE A 71 -12.69 21.86 5.27
C ILE A 71 -13.04 22.69 4.03
N ALA A 72 -14.17 22.39 3.37
CA ALA A 72 -14.62 23.15 2.20
C ALA A 72 -14.91 24.63 2.53
N ARG A 73 -15.50 24.90 3.71
CA ARG A 73 -15.81 26.26 4.18
C ARG A 73 -14.56 27.03 4.61
N SER A 74 -13.57 26.34 5.16
CA SER A 74 -12.32 26.93 5.63
C SER A 74 -11.22 26.98 4.55
N ALA A 75 -11.46 26.46 3.35
CA ALA A 75 -10.50 26.47 2.23
C ALA A 75 -10.46 27.83 1.49
N ILE A 76 -10.38 28.94 2.22
CA ILE A 76 -10.42 30.30 1.67
C ILE A 76 -9.08 30.68 1.02
N ILE A 77 -7.97 30.43 1.72
CA ILE A 77 -6.62 30.82 1.27
C ILE A 77 -5.85 29.63 0.65
N ILE A 78 -6.25 28.40 0.96
CA ILE A 78 -5.50 27.18 0.61
C ILE A 78 -6.18 26.44 -0.52
N LYS A 79 -5.44 26.23 -1.61
CA LYS A 79 -5.89 25.36 -2.70
C LYS A 79 -6.02 23.90 -2.21
N PRO A 80 -7.07 23.16 -2.59
CA PRO A 80 -7.22 21.73 -2.26
C PRO A 80 -5.99 20.88 -2.64
N SER A 81 -5.31 21.23 -3.74
CA SER A 81 -4.06 20.57 -4.16
C SER A 81 -2.94 20.67 -3.13
N THR A 82 -2.91 21.73 -2.31
CA THR A 82 -1.94 21.89 -1.23
C THR A 82 -2.23 20.94 -0.07
N LEU A 83 -3.51 20.75 0.26
CA LEU A 83 -3.94 19.79 1.27
C LEU A 83 -3.61 18.36 0.85
N LEU A 84 -3.90 17.99 -0.40
CA LEU A 84 -3.56 16.67 -0.94
C LEU A 84 -2.04 16.43 -0.95
N ARG A 85 -1.24 17.42 -1.34
CA ARG A 85 0.23 17.31 -1.31
C ARG A 85 0.76 17.13 0.12
N PHE A 86 0.18 17.85 1.08
CA PHE A 86 0.54 17.71 2.50
C PHE A 86 0.14 16.33 3.04
N HIS A 87 -1.07 15.88 2.75
CA HIS A 87 -1.53 14.53 3.10
C HIS A 87 -0.63 13.44 2.50
N ASN A 88 -0.26 13.55 1.22
CA ASN A 88 0.68 12.63 0.57
C ASN A 88 2.07 12.63 1.23
N ALA A 89 2.57 13.79 1.64
CA ALA A 89 3.84 13.88 2.37
C ALA A 89 3.76 13.17 3.73
N LEU A 90 2.64 13.30 4.45
CA LEU A 90 2.41 12.60 5.71
C LEU A 90 2.23 11.09 5.52
N LYS A 91 1.51 10.65 4.48
CA LYS A 91 1.44 9.25 4.08
C LYS A 91 2.86 8.71 3.85
N LYS A 92 3.66 9.38 3.02
CA LYS A 92 5.05 8.97 2.76
C LYS A 92 5.88 8.88 4.05
N ARG A 93 5.77 9.88 4.94
CA ARG A 93 6.43 9.87 6.26
C ARG A 93 5.99 8.68 7.12
N LYS A 94 4.69 8.39 7.19
CA LYS A 94 4.13 7.25 7.93
C LYS A 94 4.73 5.93 7.41
N TYR A 95 4.68 5.69 6.11
CA TYR A 95 5.21 4.47 5.52
C TYR A 95 6.74 4.37 5.65
N GLN A 96 7.45 5.49 5.55
CA GLN A 96 8.86 5.53 5.89
C GLN A 96 9.07 5.10 7.35
N LEU A 97 8.33 5.62 8.33
CA LEU A 97 8.53 5.23 9.74
C LEU A 97 8.15 3.77 10.04
N LEU A 98 7.12 3.24 9.36
CA LEU A 98 6.65 1.86 9.55
C LEU A 98 7.53 0.82 8.86
N PHE A 99 8.00 1.13 7.65
CA PHE A 99 8.71 0.19 6.77
C PHE A 99 10.17 0.58 6.52
N SER A 100 10.68 1.62 7.18
CA SER A 100 12.12 1.85 7.18
C SER A 100 12.79 0.65 7.84
N PRO A 101 13.89 0.14 7.26
CA PRO A 101 14.69 -0.89 7.90
C PRO A 101 15.13 -0.39 9.28
N ARG A 102 14.52 -0.90 10.35
CA ARG A 102 14.93 -0.62 11.72
C ARG A 102 16.17 -1.46 12.02
N GLY A 103 17.33 -0.94 11.62
CA GLY A 103 18.63 -1.48 11.99
C GLY A 103 19.19 -2.53 11.04
N GLY A 104 20.51 -2.42 10.81
CA GLY A 104 21.40 -3.41 10.24
C GLY A 104 21.01 -3.94 8.87
N ARG A 105 21.68 -3.45 7.82
CA ARG A 105 21.98 -4.31 6.66
C ARG A 105 22.83 -5.47 7.17
N LYS A 106 22.22 -6.47 7.80
CA LYS A 106 22.78 -7.81 7.73
C LYS A 106 22.87 -8.06 6.22
N PRO A 107 24.06 -8.34 5.67
CA PRO A 107 24.15 -8.84 4.31
C PRO A 107 23.08 -9.92 4.20
N GLY A 108 22.25 -9.85 3.14
CA GLY A 108 21.32 -10.94 2.89
C GLY A 108 22.08 -12.28 2.91
N PRO A 109 21.39 -13.41 3.13
CA PRO A 109 22.03 -14.72 3.10
C PRO A 109 23.00 -14.80 1.92
N LYS A 110 24.24 -15.25 2.16
CA LYS A 110 25.22 -15.41 1.08
C LYS A 110 24.54 -16.20 -0.04
N GLY A 111 24.57 -15.65 -1.26
CA GLY A 111 23.98 -16.32 -2.42
C GLY A 111 24.59 -17.70 -2.63
N ALA A 112 23.93 -18.56 -3.41
CA ALA A 112 24.52 -19.81 -3.82
C ALA A 112 25.86 -19.54 -4.55
N SER A 113 26.83 -20.43 -4.35
CA SER A 113 28.13 -20.30 -5.03
C SER A 113 27.97 -20.42 -6.54
N ALA A 114 28.93 -19.90 -7.31
CA ALA A 114 28.85 -19.90 -8.77
C ALA A 114 28.75 -21.32 -9.35
N GLU A 115 29.39 -22.29 -8.70
CA GLU A 115 29.38 -23.70 -9.08
C GLU A 115 27.97 -24.29 -8.90
N ILE A 116 27.30 -23.98 -7.79
CA ILE A 116 25.92 -24.41 -7.53
C ILE A 116 24.97 -23.77 -8.55
N ILE A 117 25.16 -22.48 -8.86
CA ILE A 117 24.36 -21.78 -9.88
C ILE A 117 24.52 -22.46 -11.25
N HIS A 118 25.75 -22.77 -11.64
CA HIS A 118 26.04 -23.45 -12.90
C HIS A 118 25.41 -24.85 -12.95
N ALA A 119 25.60 -25.65 -11.89
CA ALA A 119 25.05 -27.01 -11.80
C ALA A 119 23.51 -27.01 -11.88
N ILE A 120 22.84 -26.07 -11.20
CA ILE A 120 21.38 -25.91 -11.26
C ILE A 120 20.94 -25.57 -12.69
N ALA A 121 21.57 -24.57 -13.32
CA ALA A 121 21.20 -24.12 -14.66
C ALA A 121 21.45 -25.22 -15.70
N GLU A 122 22.56 -25.93 -15.61
CA GLU A 122 22.92 -27.02 -16.51
C GLU A 122 21.99 -28.23 -16.35
N MET A 123 21.67 -28.62 -15.11
CA MET A 123 20.74 -29.71 -14.86
C MET A 123 19.34 -29.37 -15.38
N LYS A 124 18.90 -28.12 -15.27
CA LYS A 124 17.63 -27.65 -15.84
C LYS A 124 17.64 -27.64 -17.37
N ARG A 125 18.75 -27.25 -18.00
CA ARG A 125 18.91 -27.31 -19.48
C ARG A 125 18.86 -28.74 -20.00
N ARG A 126 19.57 -29.67 -19.35
CA ARG A 126 19.59 -31.10 -19.72
C ARG A 126 18.25 -31.80 -19.44
N ASN A 127 17.54 -31.39 -18.40
CA ASN A 127 16.27 -31.98 -17.98
C ASN A 127 15.15 -30.93 -17.85
N PRO A 128 14.58 -30.42 -18.95
CA PRO A 128 13.58 -29.36 -18.92
C PRO A 128 12.34 -29.67 -18.06
N ARG A 129 11.97 -30.96 -17.94
CA ARG A 129 10.82 -31.42 -17.15
C ARG A 129 11.05 -31.40 -15.63
N PHE A 130 12.30 -31.27 -15.16
CA PHE A 130 12.57 -31.29 -13.73
C PHE A 130 12.10 -29.99 -13.07
N GLY A 131 11.24 -30.13 -12.05
CA GLY A 131 10.82 -29.03 -11.18
C GLY A 131 11.87 -28.69 -10.12
N CYS A 132 11.74 -27.52 -9.49
CA CYS A 132 12.67 -27.05 -8.46
C CYS A 132 12.91 -28.07 -7.31
N PRO A 133 11.89 -28.78 -6.77
CA PRO A 133 12.11 -29.77 -5.72
C PRO A 133 12.99 -30.94 -6.17
N ARG A 134 12.76 -31.45 -7.38
CA ARG A 134 13.52 -32.57 -7.95
C ARG A 134 14.98 -32.20 -8.23
N ILE A 135 15.21 -30.97 -8.69
CA ILE A 135 16.55 -30.42 -8.90
C ILE A 135 17.31 -30.30 -7.57
N ALA A 136 16.66 -29.77 -6.53
CA ALA A 136 17.26 -29.67 -5.20
C ALA A 136 17.62 -31.07 -4.66
N GLN A 137 16.70 -32.02 -4.74
CA GLN A 137 16.92 -33.39 -4.29
C GLN A 137 18.11 -34.06 -5.00
N GLN A 138 18.19 -33.94 -6.33
CA GLN A 138 19.27 -34.58 -7.09
C GLN A 138 20.64 -33.98 -6.73
N ILE A 139 20.74 -32.65 -6.59
CA ILE A 139 22.00 -32.00 -6.20
C ILE A 139 22.39 -32.39 -4.77
N ASN A 140 21.44 -32.46 -3.86
CA ASN A 140 21.70 -32.85 -2.47
C ASN A 140 22.22 -34.30 -2.40
N LEU A 141 21.61 -35.22 -3.16
CA LEU A 141 22.04 -36.62 -3.21
C LEU A 141 23.42 -36.79 -3.88
N THR A 142 23.70 -36.07 -4.97
CA THR A 142 24.95 -36.23 -5.72
C THR A 142 26.14 -35.54 -5.05
N PHE A 143 25.93 -34.40 -4.39
CA PHE A 143 27.02 -33.57 -3.84
C PHE A 143 27.01 -33.46 -2.31
N GLY A 144 26.07 -34.11 -1.62
CA GLY A 144 25.97 -34.06 -0.15
C GLY A 144 25.63 -32.67 0.40
N LEU A 145 24.96 -31.82 -0.40
CA LEU A 145 24.60 -30.45 -0.04
C LEU A 145 23.21 -30.40 0.61
N ASP A 146 22.93 -29.31 1.35
CA ASP A 146 21.59 -28.99 1.86
C ASP A 146 20.97 -27.81 1.08
N LEU A 147 20.63 -28.07 -0.18
CA LEU A 147 20.01 -27.07 -1.06
C LEU A 147 18.48 -27.09 -0.90
N ASN A 148 17.92 -25.94 -0.52
CA ASN A 148 16.47 -25.75 -0.50
C ASN A 148 15.91 -25.52 -1.92
N LYS A 149 14.73 -26.08 -2.23
CA LYS A 149 13.96 -25.82 -3.47
C LYS A 149 13.80 -24.33 -3.78
N ASP A 150 13.72 -23.46 -2.77
CA ASP A 150 13.59 -22.02 -2.95
C ASP A 150 14.89 -21.34 -3.39
N THR A 151 16.04 -21.92 -3.05
CA THR A 151 17.33 -21.49 -3.59
C THR A 151 17.41 -21.84 -5.07
N VAL A 152 17.00 -23.06 -5.46
CA VAL A 152 16.88 -23.46 -6.87
C VAL A 152 15.94 -22.52 -7.64
N ARG A 153 14.75 -22.23 -7.07
CA ARG A 153 13.77 -21.32 -7.68
C ARG A 153 14.35 -19.94 -7.93
N ARG A 154 15.05 -19.34 -6.95
CA ARG A 154 15.70 -18.03 -7.08
C ARG A 154 16.81 -18.05 -8.13
N VAL A 155 17.64 -19.08 -8.13
CA VAL A 155 18.72 -19.25 -9.11
C VAL A 155 18.18 -19.37 -10.53
N LEU A 156 17.17 -20.23 -10.74
CA LEU A 156 16.56 -20.39 -12.07
C LEU A 156 15.89 -19.10 -12.53
N ALA A 157 15.19 -18.36 -11.65
CA ALA A 157 14.58 -17.08 -12.01
C ALA A 157 15.62 -16.03 -12.45
N ALA A 158 16.81 -16.02 -11.85
CA ALA A 158 17.87 -15.07 -12.18
C ALA A 158 18.74 -15.50 -13.38
N HIS A 159 19.02 -16.79 -13.53
CA HIS A 159 20.06 -17.30 -14.44
C HIS A 159 19.55 -18.22 -15.56
N TYR A 160 18.29 -18.64 -15.52
CA TYR A 160 17.69 -19.52 -16.51
C TYR A 160 16.45 -18.87 -17.15
N LYS A 161 16.59 -18.42 -18.40
CA LYS A 161 15.46 -17.97 -19.22
C LYS A 161 14.96 -19.15 -20.04
N GLN A 162 13.71 -19.54 -19.84
CA GLN A 162 13.07 -20.52 -20.72
C GLN A 162 12.92 -19.93 -22.13
N ASP A 163 13.10 -20.80 -23.12
CA ASP A 163 12.77 -20.50 -24.51
C ASP A 163 11.26 -20.16 -24.61
N PRO A 164 10.88 -19.03 -25.27
CA PRO A 164 9.49 -18.64 -25.46
C PRO A 164 8.58 -19.74 -26.04
N SER A 165 9.16 -20.65 -26.83
CA SER A 165 8.44 -21.75 -27.51
C SER A 165 7.96 -22.86 -26.57
N ASN A 166 8.50 -22.96 -25.36
CA ASN A 166 8.19 -24.02 -24.39
C ASN A 166 7.40 -23.49 -23.18
N ARG A 167 6.73 -22.33 -23.34
CA ARG A 167 5.70 -21.91 -22.39
C ARG A 167 4.53 -22.89 -22.53
N GLY A 168 3.99 -23.34 -21.40
CA GLY A 168 2.73 -24.08 -21.37
C GLY A 168 1.59 -23.30 -22.03
N PRO A 169 0.34 -23.76 -21.94
CA PRO A 169 -0.79 -23.05 -22.52
C PRO A 169 -0.71 -21.56 -22.21
N SER A 170 -0.88 -20.74 -23.24
CA SER A 170 -0.79 -19.29 -23.11
C SER A 170 -1.74 -18.84 -22.00
N TRP A 171 -1.36 -17.82 -21.23
CA TRP A 171 -2.28 -17.20 -20.27
C TRP A 171 -3.60 -16.80 -20.93
N LEU A 172 -3.55 -16.46 -22.23
CA LEU A 172 -4.73 -16.20 -23.06
C LEU A 172 -5.60 -17.44 -23.26
N THR A 173 -5.03 -18.65 -23.35
CA THR A 173 -5.77 -19.91 -23.44
C THR A 173 -6.51 -20.19 -22.13
N THR A 174 -5.85 -20.05 -20.98
CA THR A 174 -6.48 -20.19 -19.66
C THR A 174 -7.60 -19.17 -19.46
N MET A 175 -7.37 -17.92 -19.85
CA MET A 175 -8.36 -16.84 -19.74
C MET A 175 -9.52 -17.00 -20.74
N GLY A 176 -9.24 -17.62 -21.91
CA GLY A 176 -10.24 -17.99 -22.90
C GLY A 176 -11.18 -19.10 -22.43
N HIS A 177 -10.72 -20.03 -21.59
CA HIS A 177 -11.57 -21.04 -20.97
C HIS A 177 -12.44 -20.49 -19.83
N ALA A 178 -12.00 -19.42 -19.15
CA ALA A 178 -12.69 -18.83 -18.00
C ALA A 178 -13.59 -17.63 -18.37
N LYS A 179 -13.84 -17.43 -19.68
CA LYS A 179 -14.23 -16.15 -20.26
C LYS A 179 -15.55 -15.56 -19.75
N ASP A 180 -16.47 -16.37 -19.24
CA ASP A 180 -17.84 -15.91 -18.95
C ASP A 180 -18.23 -15.97 -17.46
N SER A 181 -17.33 -16.42 -16.58
CA SER A 181 -17.66 -16.64 -15.16
C SER A 181 -16.49 -16.45 -14.19
N LEU A 182 -15.50 -15.63 -14.55
CA LEU A 182 -14.31 -15.38 -13.73
C LEU A 182 -14.39 -14.05 -12.99
N TRP A 183 -14.47 -14.12 -11.67
CA TRP A 183 -14.25 -12.96 -10.82
C TRP A 183 -12.81 -12.88 -10.37
N SER A 184 -12.30 -11.66 -10.30
CA SER A 184 -10.99 -11.35 -9.77
C SER A 184 -11.14 -10.53 -8.52
N VAL A 185 -10.40 -10.92 -7.48
CA VAL A 185 -10.35 -10.24 -6.20
C VAL A 185 -8.97 -9.65 -6.01
N ASP A 186 -8.92 -8.37 -5.68
CA ASP A 186 -7.69 -7.66 -5.34
C ASP A 186 -7.89 -6.84 -4.06
N LEU A 187 -6.78 -6.58 -3.37
CA LEU A 187 -6.71 -5.87 -2.10
C LEU A 187 -5.70 -4.73 -2.21
N PHE A 188 -6.13 -3.53 -1.85
CA PHE A 188 -5.20 -2.42 -1.68
C PHE A 188 -5.43 -1.69 -0.38
N ARG A 189 -4.36 -1.05 0.10
CA ARG A 189 -4.38 -0.25 1.32
C ARG A 189 -4.44 1.23 0.99
N CYS A 190 -5.42 1.93 1.55
CA CYS A 190 -5.56 3.37 1.44
C CYS A 190 -5.48 4.06 2.81
N GLU A 191 -5.24 5.37 2.79
CA GLU A 191 -5.17 6.19 3.99
C GLU A 191 -6.33 7.17 3.98
N SER A 192 -7.07 7.25 5.09
CA SER A 192 -8.05 8.30 5.31
C SER A 192 -7.37 9.65 5.52
N ILE A 193 -8.16 10.73 5.49
CA ILE A 193 -7.69 12.10 5.76
C ILE A 193 -6.90 12.15 7.09
N VAL A 194 -7.35 11.42 8.12
CA VAL A 194 -6.71 11.39 9.46
C VAL A 194 -5.57 10.35 9.54
N LEU A 195 -5.04 9.87 8.41
CA LEU A 195 -3.96 8.87 8.31
C LEU A 195 -4.27 7.53 9.00
N LYS A 196 -5.56 7.20 9.18
CA LYS A 196 -5.99 5.85 9.50
C LYS A 196 -5.97 4.99 8.24
N SER A 197 -5.35 3.82 8.33
CA SER A 197 -5.26 2.87 7.23
C SER A 197 -6.55 2.07 7.09
N HIS A 198 -6.98 1.88 5.85
CA HIS A 198 -8.11 1.04 5.49
C HIS A 198 -7.66 0.07 4.41
N TRP A 199 -8.15 -1.16 4.49
CA TRP A 199 -8.07 -2.12 3.41
C TRP A 199 -9.33 -2.06 2.60
N VAL A 200 -9.16 -2.06 1.29
CA VAL A 200 -10.24 -2.08 0.32
C VAL A 200 -10.07 -3.35 -0.50
N MET A 201 -11.08 -4.21 -0.45
CA MET A 201 -11.23 -5.33 -1.36
C MET A 201 -12.06 -4.87 -2.54
N VAL A 202 -11.62 -5.18 -3.75
CA VAL A 202 -12.41 -4.97 -4.97
C VAL A 202 -12.63 -6.31 -5.65
N VAL A 203 -13.90 -6.58 -5.96
CA VAL A 203 -14.29 -7.75 -6.75
C VAL A 203 -14.71 -7.26 -8.12
N MET A 204 -14.05 -7.77 -9.16
CA MET A 204 -14.26 -7.35 -10.55
C MET A 204 -14.58 -8.56 -11.41
N ASP A 205 -15.57 -8.43 -12.28
CA ASP A 205 -15.79 -9.39 -13.35
C ASP A 205 -14.73 -9.15 -14.44
N GLN A 206 -13.94 -10.18 -14.73
CA GLN A 206 -12.85 -10.07 -15.71
C GLN A 206 -13.36 -9.90 -17.15
N TYR A 207 -14.54 -10.42 -17.46
CA TYR A 207 -15.12 -10.31 -18.79
C TYR A 207 -15.62 -8.91 -19.08
N THR A 208 -16.57 -8.43 -18.29
CA THR A 208 -17.17 -7.11 -18.49
C THR A 208 -16.30 -5.96 -17.99
N ARG A 209 -15.23 -6.25 -17.23
CA ARG A 209 -14.40 -5.26 -16.53
C ARG A 209 -15.20 -4.38 -15.57
N ARG A 210 -16.36 -4.86 -15.12
CA ARG A 210 -17.21 -4.15 -14.16
C ARG A 210 -16.84 -4.52 -12.75
N ILE A 211 -16.82 -3.51 -11.88
CA ILE A 211 -16.72 -3.72 -10.44
C ILE A 211 -18.06 -4.29 -9.97
N ILE A 212 -18.02 -5.49 -9.39
CA ILE A 212 -19.19 -6.17 -8.83
C ILE A 212 -19.53 -5.56 -7.48
N GLY A 213 -18.50 -5.29 -6.69
CA GLY A 213 -18.60 -4.60 -5.41
C GLY A 213 -17.24 -4.44 -4.74
N PHE A 214 -17.27 -3.83 -3.57
CA PHE A 214 -16.09 -3.60 -2.76
C PHE A 214 -16.41 -3.73 -1.27
N GLY A 215 -15.44 -4.19 -0.50
CA GLY A 215 -15.50 -4.24 0.96
C GLY A 215 -14.45 -3.30 1.55
N VAL A 216 -14.76 -2.62 2.65
CA VAL A 216 -13.84 -1.70 3.31
C VAL A 216 -13.72 -2.04 4.78
N HIS A 217 -12.49 -2.29 5.25
CA HIS A 217 -12.23 -2.56 6.66
C HIS A 217 -11.13 -1.65 7.19
N ALA A 218 -11.34 -1.10 8.39
CA ALA A 218 -10.35 -0.29 9.08
C ALA A 218 -9.37 -1.20 9.85
N ALA A 219 -8.08 -0.86 9.86
CA ALA A 219 -7.02 -1.59 10.57
C ALA A 219 -6.57 -2.91 9.90
N HIS A 220 -6.11 -3.90 10.68
CA HIS A 220 -5.54 -5.15 10.16
C HIS A 220 -6.64 -6.05 9.58
N VAL A 221 -6.31 -6.77 8.51
CA VAL A 221 -7.21 -7.76 7.88
C VAL A 221 -6.60 -9.13 8.14
N ASP A 222 -7.41 -10.00 8.73
CA ASP A 222 -7.17 -11.43 8.83
C ASP A 222 -8.06 -12.18 7.83
N GLY A 223 -7.91 -13.51 7.79
CA GLY A 223 -8.72 -14.35 6.92
C GLY A 223 -10.24 -14.18 7.10
N PRO A 224 -10.79 -14.32 8.33
CA PRO A 224 -12.22 -14.12 8.57
C PRO A 224 -12.76 -12.75 8.15
N ILE A 225 -12.02 -11.66 8.41
CA ILE A 225 -12.40 -10.31 7.98
C ILE A 225 -12.43 -10.24 6.46
N LEU A 226 -11.45 -10.84 5.78
CA LEU A 226 -11.39 -10.90 4.32
C LEU A 226 -12.62 -11.62 3.74
N CYS A 227 -13.10 -12.68 4.40
CA CYS A 227 -14.33 -13.38 4.02
C CYS A 227 -15.56 -12.49 4.19
N ARG A 228 -15.65 -11.72 5.29
CA ARG A 228 -16.74 -10.76 5.50
C ARG A 228 -16.74 -9.67 4.43
N MET A 229 -15.57 -9.10 4.14
CA MET A 229 -15.41 -8.09 3.09
C MET A 229 -15.85 -8.64 1.73
N PHE A 230 -15.54 -9.90 1.43
CA PHE A 230 -15.98 -10.57 0.20
C PHE A 230 -17.49 -10.78 0.16
N ASN A 231 -18.10 -11.24 1.26
CA ASN A 231 -19.54 -11.41 1.36
C ASN A 231 -20.29 -10.08 1.23
N GLU A 232 -19.76 -9.01 1.83
CA GLU A 232 -20.30 -7.64 1.67
C GLU A 232 -20.18 -7.16 0.22
N ALA A 233 -19.04 -7.39 -0.43
CA ALA A 233 -18.81 -6.99 -1.82
C ALA A 233 -19.69 -7.76 -2.82
N THR A 234 -20.10 -8.98 -2.48
CA THR A 234 -20.84 -9.88 -3.39
C THR A 234 -22.33 -10.01 -3.02
N LEU A 235 -22.79 -9.24 -2.03
CA LEU A 235 -24.17 -9.29 -1.55
C LEU A 235 -25.17 -9.05 -2.70
N GLY A 236 -26.09 -10.01 -2.89
CA GLY A 236 -27.13 -9.95 -3.92
C GLY A 236 -26.64 -10.20 -5.36
N LYS A 237 -25.45 -10.78 -5.54
CA LYS A 237 -24.88 -11.12 -6.85
C LYS A 237 -24.91 -12.64 -7.09
N SER A 238 -25.07 -13.03 -8.35
CA SER A 238 -24.93 -14.43 -8.75
C SER A 238 -23.47 -14.87 -8.60
N TRP A 239 -23.25 -16.04 -8.01
CA TRP A 239 -21.90 -16.56 -7.78
C TRP A 239 -21.17 -16.85 -9.10
N PRO A 240 -19.85 -16.55 -9.18
CA PRO A 240 -19.04 -16.91 -10.33
C PRO A 240 -18.75 -18.42 -10.30
N THR A 241 -18.50 -18.99 -11.46
CA THR A 241 -17.96 -20.36 -11.57
C THR A 241 -16.51 -20.42 -11.12
N TYR A 242 -15.75 -19.34 -11.31
CA TYR A 242 -14.33 -19.27 -10.98
C TYR A 242 -13.99 -17.99 -10.22
N LEU A 243 -13.13 -18.12 -9.22
CA LEU A 243 -12.57 -17.01 -8.46
C LEU A 243 -11.05 -16.98 -8.62
N SER A 244 -10.51 -15.84 -9.03
CA SER A 244 -9.08 -15.58 -9.13
C SER A 244 -8.67 -14.58 -8.06
N SER A 245 -7.58 -14.89 -7.36
CA SER A 245 -6.88 -13.98 -6.47
C SER A 245 -5.38 -14.11 -6.69
N ASP A 246 -4.62 -13.09 -6.31
CA ASP A 246 -3.18 -13.20 -6.24
C ASP A 246 -2.77 -14.25 -5.20
N ASN A 247 -1.55 -14.78 -5.33
CA ASN A 247 -0.97 -15.72 -4.37
C ASN A 247 -0.45 -15.01 -3.11
N ASP A 248 -1.22 -14.02 -2.63
CA ASP A 248 -0.95 -13.32 -1.37
C ASP A 248 -1.29 -14.26 -0.20
N PRO A 249 -0.42 -14.37 0.82
CA PRO A 249 -0.71 -15.11 2.05
C PRO A 249 -2.06 -14.78 2.69
N LEU A 250 -2.57 -13.55 2.52
CA LEU A 250 -3.88 -13.15 3.04
C LEU A 250 -5.04 -13.97 2.46
N PHE A 251 -4.92 -14.45 1.22
CA PHE A 251 -5.93 -15.29 0.57
C PHE A 251 -5.79 -16.78 0.91
N GLN A 252 -4.73 -17.18 1.62
CA GLN A 252 -4.48 -18.60 1.94
C GLN A 252 -5.33 -19.13 3.09
N TYR A 253 -6.02 -18.27 3.84
CA TYR A 253 -6.86 -18.70 4.96
C TYR A 253 -7.98 -19.68 4.56
N HIS A 254 -8.44 -19.61 3.30
CA HIS A 254 -9.52 -20.44 2.79
C HIS A 254 -9.07 -21.69 2.01
N ARG A 255 -7.76 -21.90 1.84
CA ARG A 255 -7.21 -23.08 1.16
C ARG A 255 -6.83 -24.16 2.17
#